data_AF-A0A0Q6FRT1-F1
#
_entry.id   AF-A0A0Q6FRT1-F1
#
_cell.length_a   1.000
_cell.length_b   1.000
_cell.length_c   1.000
_cell.angle_alpha   90.00
_cell.angle_beta   90.00
_cell.angle_gamma   90.00
#
_symmetry.space_group_name_H-M   'P 1'
#
loop_
_entity.id
_entity.type
_entity.pdbx_description
1 polymer ?
#
loop_
_entity_poly.entity_id
_entity_poly.type
_entity_poly.pdbx_seq_one_letter_code
_entity_poly.pdbx_strand_id
1 'polypeptide(L)'
;MIKSPAAKFHDEMLALYEHCAALGFRPVLFRRQVILKGGVEAAKEFVFKPGTTGFERLLDARRVDLSMEAAMTRAEYRTLFTPFEIKEAAKRLDGVVKRERSRGRLTQTATHTKQA
;
A
#
# COMPACT_ATOMS: atom_id res chain seq x y z
N MET A 1 -14.28 17.64 -17.60
CA MET A 1 -15.19 16.70 -16.87
C MET A 1 -14.54 16.32 -15.55
N ILE A 2 -15.26 16.48 -14.43
CA ILE A 2 -14.77 16.07 -13.10
C ILE A 2 -15.01 14.56 -12.97
N LYS A 3 -13.95 13.77 -12.72
CA LYS A 3 -14.07 12.33 -12.48
C LYS A 3 -14.69 12.05 -11.10
N SER A 4 -15.52 11.01 -11.01
CA SER A 4 -16.04 10.52 -9.73
C SER A 4 -14.89 9.99 -8.84
N PRO A 5 -15.06 9.95 -7.50
CA PRO A 5 -14.05 9.39 -6.60
C PRO A 5 -13.67 7.95 -6.96
N ALA A 6 -14.64 7.12 -7.36
CA ALA A 6 -14.38 5.74 -7.78
C ALA A 6 -13.55 5.65 -9.06
N ALA A 7 -13.79 6.53 -10.04
CA ALA A 7 -13.00 6.58 -11.28
C ALA A 7 -11.57 7.03 -11.01
N LYS A 8 -11.38 8.06 -10.17
CA LYS A 8 -10.04 8.51 -9.74
C LYS A 8 -9.30 7.40 -9.00
N PHE A 9 -9.98 6.71 -8.07
CA PHE A 9 -9.40 5.60 -7.34
C PHE A 9 -8.99 4.46 -8.28
N HIS A 10 -9.80 4.14 -9.29
CA HIS A 10 -9.44 3.14 -10.31
C HIS A 10 -8.15 3.52 -11.06
N ASP A 11 -8.03 4.77 -11.50
CA ASP A 11 -6.82 5.26 -12.17
C ASP A 11 -5.59 5.16 -11.25
N GLU A 12 -5.74 5.46 -9.96
CA GLU A 12 -4.66 5.29 -8.99
C GLU A 12 -4.25 3.83 -8.80
N MET A 13 -5.19 2.88 -8.84
CA MET A 13 -4.86 1.45 -8.78
C MET A 13 -4.10 0.98 -10.02
N LEU A 14 -4.39 1.56 -11.19
CA LEU A 14 -3.60 1.32 -12.40
C LEU A 14 -2.21 1.97 -12.28
N ALA A 15 -2.12 3.20 -11.77
CA ALA A 15 -0.85 3.88 -11.54
C ALA A 15 0.04 3.15 -10.53
N LEU A 16 -0.53 2.58 -9.47
CA LEU A 16 0.17 1.72 -8.51
C LEU A 16 0.89 0.56 -9.23
N TYR A 17 0.24 -0.10 -10.19
CA TYR A 17 0.91 -1.14 -10.98
C TYR A 17 2.13 -0.60 -11.73
N GLU A 18 2.02 0.57 -12.36
CA GLU A 18 3.14 1.19 -13.07
C GLU A 18 4.27 1.58 -12.12
N HIS A 19 3.95 2.08 -10.93
CA HIS A 19 4.95 2.35 -9.89
C HIS A 19 5.68 1.09 -9.43
N CYS A 20 4.95 0.00 -9.22
CA CYS A 20 5.56 -1.30 -8.93
C CYS A 20 6.47 -1.75 -10.08
N ALA A 21 6.02 -1.61 -11.32
CA ALA A 21 6.79 -1.99 -12.50
C ALA A 21 8.10 -1.19 -12.61
N ALA A 22 8.07 0.11 -12.29
CA ALA A 22 9.26 0.96 -12.23
C ALA A 22 10.26 0.54 -11.13
N LEU A 23 9.79 -0.13 -10.08
CA LEU A 23 10.62 -0.73 -9.03
C LEU A 23 11.10 -2.16 -9.38
N GLY A 24 10.85 -2.63 -10.60
CA GLY A 24 11.32 -3.93 -11.09
C GLY A 24 10.44 -5.12 -10.71
N PHE A 25 9.19 -4.90 -10.31
CA PHE A 25 8.25 -6.00 -10.04
C PHE A 25 6.83 -5.71 -10.50
N ARG A 26 6.09 -6.74 -10.93
CA ARG A 26 4.78 -6.56 -11.56
C ARG A 26 3.73 -7.39 -10.82
N PRO A 27 2.81 -6.78 -10.05
CA PRO A 27 1.73 -7.50 -9.40
C PRO A 27 0.62 -7.80 -10.42
N VAL A 28 0.85 -8.80 -11.29
CA VAL A 28 0.00 -9.11 -12.45
C VAL A 28 -1.44 -9.44 -12.05
N LEU A 29 -1.61 -10.22 -10.97
CA LEU A 29 -2.93 -10.59 -10.46
C LEU A 29 -3.71 -9.36 -9.98
N PHE A 30 -3.04 -8.44 -9.29
CA PHE A 30 -3.64 -7.18 -8.85
C PHE A 30 -4.16 -6.37 -10.04
N ARG A 31 -3.31 -6.10 -11.04
CA ARG A 31 -3.71 -5.34 -12.24
C ARG A 31 -4.88 -6.00 -12.97
N ARG A 32 -4.85 -7.33 -13.12
CA ARG A 32 -5.95 -8.06 -13.76
C ARG A 32 -7.26 -7.86 -13.03
N GLN A 33 -7.29 -7.95 -11.70
CA GLN A 33 -8.52 -7.73 -10.93
C GLN A 33 -9.00 -6.28 -11.01
N VAL A 34 -8.08 -5.30 -10.98
CA VAL A 34 -8.43 -3.87 -11.14
C VAL A 34 -9.11 -3.62 -12.48
N ILE A 35 -8.62 -4.25 -13.57
CA ILE A 35 -9.23 -4.14 -14.91
C ILE A 35 -10.59 -4.82 -14.96
N LEU A 36 -10.73 -6.02 -14.38
CA LEU A 36 -11.96 -6.82 -14.49
C LEU A 36 -13.09 -6.35 -13.57
N LYS A 37 -12.76 -5.93 -12.34
CA LYS A 37 -13.74 -5.61 -11.29
C LYS A 37 -13.78 -4.11 -10.94
N GLY A 38 -12.81 -3.33 -11.40
CA GLY A 38 -12.60 -1.95 -10.98
C GLY A 38 -11.70 -1.83 -9.75
N GLY A 39 -11.21 -0.61 -9.49
CA GLY A 39 -10.23 -0.37 -8.43
C GLY A 39 -10.81 -0.60 -7.03
N VAL A 40 -12.04 -0.13 -6.78
CA VAL A 40 -12.69 -0.23 -5.48
C VAL A 40 -12.91 -1.69 -5.09
N GLU A 41 -13.55 -2.49 -5.93
CA GLU A 41 -13.84 -3.90 -5.63
C GLU A 41 -12.56 -4.74 -5.51
N ALA A 42 -11.54 -4.47 -6.34
CA ALA A 42 -10.24 -5.11 -6.18
C ALA A 42 -9.58 -4.76 -4.83
N ALA A 43 -9.68 -3.49 -4.39
CA ALA A 43 -9.11 -3.06 -3.13
C ALA A 43 -9.82 -3.66 -1.91
N LYS A 44 -11.16 -3.73 -1.93
CA LYS A 44 -11.95 -4.42 -0.90
C LYS A 44 -11.55 -5.89 -0.74
N GLU A 45 -11.25 -6.56 -1.84
CA GLU A 45 -10.79 -7.95 -1.80
C GLU A 45 -9.36 -8.08 -1.26
N PHE A 46 -8.43 -7.27 -1.77
CA PHE A 46 -7.01 -7.44 -1.48
C PHE A 46 -6.54 -6.83 -0.17
N VAL A 47 -7.31 -5.91 0.42
CA VAL A 47 -7.03 -5.40 1.78
C VAL A 47 -7.12 -6.50 2.83
N PHE A 48 -7.63 -7.70 2.50
CA PHE A 48 -7.60 -8.87 3.39
C PHE A 48 -6.65 -9.98 2.92
N LYS A 49 -6.02 -9.83 1.74
CA LYS A 49 -5.12 -10.83 1.14
C LYS A 49 -3.70 -10.25 0.95
N PRO A 50 -2.83 -10.31 1.97
CA PRO A 50 -1.48 -9.76 1.88
C PRO A 50 -0.64 -10.45 0.80
N GLY A 51 0.42 -9.80 0.32
CA GLY A 51 1.33 -10.34 -0.70
C GLY A 51 0.86 -10.25 -2.15
N THR A 52 -0.41 -9.91 -2.43
CA THR A 52 -0.94 -9.87 -3.81
C THR A 52 -0.73 -8.52 -4.50
N THR A 53 -0.70 -7.43 -3.74
CA THR A 53 -0.61 -6.04 -4.25
C THR A 53 0.83 -5.59 -4.48
N GLY A 54 1.82 -6.27 -3.87
CA GLY A 54 3.21 -5.84 -3.84
C GLY A 54 3.55 -4.87 -2.70
N PHE A 55 2.67 -4.75 -1.70
CA PHE A 55 2.84 -3.88 -0.53
C PHE A 55 4.18 -4.08 0.18
N GLU A 56 4.63 -5.31 0.37
CA GLU A 56 5.89 -5.63 1.05
C GLU A 56 7.10 -5.10 0.27
N ARG A 57 7.04 -5.10 -1.06
CA ARG A 57 8.12 -4.55 -1.89
C ARG A 57 8.12 -3.02 -1.89
N LEU A 58 6.94 -2.41 -1.87
CA LEU A 58 6.81 -0.95 -1.68
C LEU A 58 7.34 -0.52 -0.31
N LEU A 59 7.12 -1.34 0.71
CA LEU A 59 7.68 -1.14 2.04
C LEU A 59 9.22 -1.14 2.01
N ASP A 60 9.84 -2.15 1.37
CA ASP A 60 11.29 -2.20 1.24
C ASP A 60 11.86 -1.01 0.46
N ALA A 61 11.11 -0.50 -0.52
CA ALA A 61 11.45 0.69 -1.29
C ALA A 61 11.13 2.03 -0.57
N ARG A 62 10.56 2.01 0.65
CA ARG A 62 10.04 3.19 1.37
C ARG A 62 9.02 4.01 0.56
N ARG A 63 8.22 3.33 -0.27
CA ARG A 63 7.18 3.92 -1.14
C ARG A 63 5.77 3.46 -0.76
N VAL A 64 5.51 3.32 0.53
CA VAL A 64 4.20 2.88 1.05
C VAL A 64 3.10 3.92 0.82
N ASP A 65 3.46 5.17 0.58
CA ASP A 65 2.58 6.26 0.13
C ASP A 65 1.85 5.94 -1.18
N LEU A 66 2.49 5.16 -2.05
CA LEU A 66 1.91 4.73 -3.33
C LEU A 66 1.02 3.50 -3.21
N SER A 67 0.94 2.87 -2.04
CA SER A 67 0.21 1.62 -1.86
C SER A 67 -1.30 1.78 -1.96
N MET A 68 -1.97 0.66 -2.24
CA MET A 68 -3.43 0.56 -2.19
C MET A 68 -3.95 0.93 -0.79
N GLU A 69 -3.29 0.45 0.27
CA GLU A 69 -3.64 0.73 1.66
C GLU A 69 -3.59 2.24 1.96
N ALA A 70 -2.54 2.94 1.50
CA ALA A 70 -2.45 4.39 1.63
C ALA A 70 -3.57 5.09 0.86
N ALA A 71 -3.87 4.65 -0.36
CA ALA A 71 -4.98 5.19 -1.15
C ALA A 71 -6.33 5.03 -0.43
N MET A 72 -6.61 3.85 0.15
CA MET A 72 -7.88 3.57 0.84
C MET A 72 -8.12 4.47 2.06
N THR A 73 -7.05 4.92 2.73
CA THR A 73 -7.14 5.74 3.95
C THR A 73 -7.22 7.25 3.66
N ARG A 74 -7.00 7.68 2.42
CA ARG A 74 -7.12 9.10 2.03
C ARG A 74 -8.55 9.60 2.17
N ALA A 75 -8.68 10.84 2.65
CA ALA A 75 -9.97 11.47 2.92
C ALA A 75 -10.91 11.53 1.70
N GLU A 76 -10.36 11.64 0.49
CA GLU A 76 -11.13 11.69 -0.76
C GLU A 76 -11.71 10.34 -1.20
N TYR A 77 -11.17 9.23 -0.71
CA TYR A 77 -11.60 7.88 -1.08
C TYR A 77 -12.23 7.11 0.06
N ARG A 78 -12.06 7.55 1.31
CA ARG A 78 -12.58 6.84 2.49
C ARG A 78 -14.07 6.49 2.40
N THR A 79 -14.88 7.32 1.73
CA THR A 79 -16.32 7.08 1.59
C THR A 79 -16.67 5.95 0.63
N LEU A 80 -15.71 5.44 -0.14
CA LEU A 80 -15.86 4.29 -1.03
C LEU A 80 -15.76 2.94 -0.29
N PHE A 81 -15.33 2.97 0.97
CA PHE A 81 -15.01 1.81 1.78
C PHE A 81 -15.78 1.81 3.09
N THR A 82 -15.96 0.61 3.64
CA THR A 82 -16.52 0.43 4.97
C THR A 82 -15.49 0.78 6.05
N PRO A 83 -15.93 1.14 7.26
CA PRO A 83 -15.01 1.38 8.38
C PRO A 83 -14.09 0.18 8.67
N PHE A 84 -14.57 -1.05 8.43
CA PHE A 84 -13.80 -2.27 8.64
C PHE A 84 -12.65 -2.41 7.63
N GLU A 85 -12.91 -2.13 6.34
CA GLU A 85 -11.90 -2.15 5.29
C GLU A 85 -10.83 -1.07 5.50
N ILE A 86 -11.24 0.14 5.88
CA ILE A 86 -10.31 1.24 6.21
C ILE A 86 -9.45 0.87 7.42
N LYS A 87 -10.05 0.25 8.44
CA LYS A 87 -9.32 -0.20 9.63
C LYS A 87 -8.26 -1.24 9.28
N GLU A 88 -8.55 -2.18 8.40
CA GLU A 88 -7.56 -3.16 7.97
C GLU A 88 -6.44 -2.52 7.14
N ALA A 89 -6.75 -1.60 6.22
CA ALA A 89 -5.75 -0.81 5.50
C ALA A 89 -4.83 -0.03 6.46
N ALA A 90 -5.42 0.69 7.43
CA ALA A 90 -4.67 1.43 8.44
C ALA A 90 -3.79 0.52 9.31
N LYS A 91 -4.30 -0.64 9.73
CA LYS A 91 -3.55 -1.62 10.51
C LYS A 91 -2.32 -2.13 9.75
N ARG A 92 -2.43 -2.33 8.44
CA ARG A 92 -1.30 -2.74 7.58
C ARG A 92 -0.24 -1.65 7.50
N LEU A 93 -0.65 -0.38 7.36
CA LEU A 93 0.24 0.77 7.41
C LEU A 93 0.90 0.93 8.79
N ASP A 94 0.18 0.73 9.89
CA ASP A 94 0.78 0.77 11.24
C ASP A 94 1.81 -0.35 11.45
N GLY A 95 1.58 -1.52 10.84
CA GLY A 95 2.55 -2.62 10.82
C GLY A 95 3.91 -2.19 10.23
N VAL A 96 3.91 -1.28 9.26
CA VAL A 96 5.12 -0.67 8.69
C VAL A 96 5.86 0.15 9.75
N VAL A 97 5.16 1.08 10.39
CA VAL A 97 5.75 1.99 11.38
C VAL A 97 6.38 1.21 12.54
N LYS A 98 5.72 0.13 12.98
CA LYS A 98 6.28 -0.76 14.02
C LYS A 98 7.56 -1.46 13.56
N ARG A 99 7.63 -1.94 12.32
CA ARG A 99 8.83 -2.55 11.75
C ARG A 99 9.98 -1.55 11.64
N GLU A 100 9.73 -0.34 11.18
CA GLU A 100 10.75 0.70 11.06
C GLU A 100 11.33 1.10 12.42
N ARG A 101 10.49 1.29 13.45
CA ARG A 101 10.95 1.58 14.82
C ARG A 101 11.85 0.48 15.37
N SER A 102 11.50 -0.79 15.15
CA SER A 102 12.32 -1.93 15.56
C SER A 102 13.66 -1.99 14.81
N ARG A 103 13.68 -1.73 13.50
CA ARG A 103 14.91 -1.66 12.70
C ARG A 103 15.82 -0.50 13.12
N GLY A 104 15.25 0.65 13.46
CA GLY A 104 15.97 1.79 14.03
C GLY A 104 16.67 1.45 15.35
N ARG A 105 16.03 0.65 16.20
CA ARG A 105 16.63 0.19 17.46
C ARG A 105 17.82 -0.76 17.25
N LEU A 106 17.73 -1.67 16.28
CA LEU A 106 18.81 -2.62 15.95
C LEU A 106 20.03 -1.93 15.32
N THR A 107 19.81 -0.85 14.57
CA THR A 107 20.91 -0.09 13.94
C THR A 107 21.64 0.80 14.94
N GLN A 108 20.95 1.33 15.95
CA GLN A 108 21.58 2.13 17.02
C GLN A 108 22.53 1.33 17.92
N THR A 109 22.19 0.06 18.23
CA THR A 109 23.05 -0.81 19.06
C THR A 109 24.35 -1.24 18.36
N ALA A 110 24.42 -1.17 17.03
CA ALA A 110 25.63 -1.54 16.28
C ALA A 110 26.69 -0.41 16.21
N THR A 111 26.32 0.83 16.54
CA THR A 111 27.20 2.01 16.46
C THR A 111 27.96 2.32 17.75
N HIS A 112 27.73 1.60 18.85
CA HIS A 112 28.35 1.89 20.15
C HIS A 112 29.35 0.81 20.62
N THR A 113 30.06 0.17 19.70
CA THR A 113 31.17 -0.75 20.03
C THR A 113 32.40 -0.48 19.17
N LYS A 114 32.97 0.71 19.30
CA LYS A 114 34.40 0.99 19.05
C LYS A 114 34.77 2.23 19.85
N GLN A 115 35.95 2.17 20.50
CA GLN A 115 36.51 3.10 21.50
C GLN A 115 36.06 2.74 22.93
N ALA A 116 36.92 2.33 23.85
CA ALA A 116 38.38 2.25 23.91
C ALA A 116 38.80 1.08 24.82
#